data_AF-A0AA85JGT3-F1
#
_entry.id   AF-A0AA85JGT3-F1
#
_cell.length_a   1.000
_cell.length_b   1.000
_cell.length_c   1.000
_cell.angle_alpha   90.00
_cell.angle_beta   90.00
_cell.angle_gamma   90.00
#
_symmetry.space_group_name_H-M   'P 1'
#
loop_
_entity.id
_entity.type
_entity.pdbx_description
1 polymer ?
#
loop_
_entity_poly.entity_id
_entity_poly.type
_entity_poly.pdbx_seq_one_letter_code
_entity_poly.pdbx_strand_id
1 'polypeptide(L)'
;MLTLTIQFMPFWPGNVESWFQMAEWDFSHHGITDQRSQFLEVAYALPNEVSKCVIVQVSSQEVSDPYGVLKAALLKKNDLTDRQRLNELFRSVKLGGQLAVNVLMRMREVIG
;
A
#
# COMPACT_ATOMS: atom_id res chain seq x y z
N MET A 1 -23.33 16.49 -10.08
CA MET A 1 -22.69 15.16 -10.20
C MET A 1 -22.59 14.60 -8.80
N LEU A 2 -23.21 13.47 -8.51
CA LEU A 2 -23.16 12.85 -7.19
C LEU A 2 -21.78 12.19 -7.04
N THR A 3 -20.95 12.70 -6.15
CA THR A 3 -19.74 12.01 -5.71
C THR A 3 -20.19 10.81 -4.88
N LEU A 4 -20.20 9.63 -5.48
CA LEU A 4 -20.32 8.37 -4.76
C LEU A 4 -19.04 8.19 -3.96
N THR A 5 -19.03 8.70 -2.73
CA THR A 5 -17.90 8.49 -1.82
C THR A 5 -17.96 7.05 -1.34
N ILE A 6 -17.14 6.19 -1.93
CA ILE A 6 -16.94 4.83 -1.40
C ILE A 6 -16.26 4.97 -0.04
N GLN A 7 -16.81 4.32 0.97
CA GLN A 7 -16.16 4.27 2.28
C GLN A 7 -15.14 3.13 2.29
N PHE A 8 -13.89 3.45 1.94
CA PHE A 8 -12.80 2.47 2.04
C PHE A 8 -12.47 2.13 3.49
N MET A 9 -11.98 0.90 3.68
CA MET A 9 -11.26 0.56 4.90
C MET A 9 -10.05 1.48 5.09
N PRO A 10 -9.66 1.77 6.35
CA PRO A 10 -8.44 2.51 6.62
C PRO A 10 -7.24 1.83 5.93
N PHE A 11 -6.31 2.64 5.43
CA PHE A 11 -5.12 2.14 4.75
C PHE A 11 -4.28 1.22 5.64
N TRP A 12 -3.83 0.07 5.11
CA TRP A 12 -3.04 -0.92 5.84
C TRP A 12 -1.58 -0.93 5.39
N PRO A 13 -0.70 -0.11 5.99
CA PRO A 13 0.70 -0.02 5.58
C PRO A 13 1.53 -1.29 5.86
N GLY A 14 1.01 -2.27 6.61
CA GLY A 14 1.64 -3.58 6.79
C GLY A 14 1.20 -4.62 5.77
N ASN A 15 0.09 -4.39 5.07
CA ASN A 15 -0.46 -5.32 4.09
C ASN A 15 -1.18 -4.55 2.97
N VAL A 16 -0.37 -3.80 2.23
CA VAL A 16 -0.83 -2.90 1.16
C VAL A 16 -1.52 -3.69 0.04
N GLU A 17 -1.07 -4.91 -0.24
CA GLU A 17 -1.66 -5.78 -1.26
C GLU A 17 -3.11 -6.17 -0.93
N SER A 18 -3.37 -6.65 0.29
CA SER A 18 -4.73 -7.02 0.71
C SER A 18 -5.67 -5.81 0.75
N TRP A 19 -5.15 -4.63 1.12
CA TRP A 19 -5.92 -3.40 1.08
C TRP A 19 -6.37 -3.04 -0.34
N PHE A 20 -5.48 -3.15 -1.33
CA PHE A 20 -5.84 -2.92 -2.73
C PHE A 20 -6.84 -3.94 -3.28
N GLN A 21 -6.72 -5.22 -2.90
CA GLN A 21 -7.71 -6.23 -3.31
C GLN A 21 -9.12 -5.88 -2.82
N MET A 22 -9.22 -5.35 -1.60
CA MET A 22 -10.50 -4.92 -1.03
C MET A 22 -11.05 -3.69 -1.75
N ALA A 23 -10.18 -2.71 -2.01
CA ALA A 23 -10.57 -1.52 -2.77
C ALA A 23 -11.07 -1.88 -4.19
N GLU A 24 -10.44 -2.85 -4.85
CA GLU A 24 -10.82 -3.34 -6.18
C GLU A 24 -12.16 -4.09 -6.16
N TRP A 25 -12.44 -4.81 -5.08
CA TRP A 25 -13.76 -5.40 -4.86
C TRP A 25 -14.82 -4.31 -4.71
N ASP A 26 -14.55 -3.26 -3.92
CA ASP A 26 -15.47 -2.12 -3.74
C ASP A 26 -15.70 -1.39 -5.07
N PHE A 27 -14.65 -1.15 -5.86
CA PHE A 27 -14.79 -0.55 -7.20
C PHE A 27 -15.72 -1.37 -8.09
N SER A 28 -15.53 -2.68 -8.12
CA SER A 28 -16.35 -3.60 -8.91
C SER A 28 -17.81 -3.58 -8.44
N HIS A 29 -18.04 -3.53 -7.13
CA HIS A 29 -19.37 -3.48 -6.53
C HIS A 29 -20.13 -2.18 -6.83
N HIS A 30 -19.41 -1.06 -6.86
CA HIS A 30 -19.97 0.28 -7.13
C HIS A 30 -19.93 0.67 -8.62
N GLY A 31 -19.44 -0.20 -9.50
CA GLY A 31 -19.35 0.04 -10.94
C GLY A 31 -18.29 1.08 -11.34
N ILE A 32 -17.27 1.31 -10.49
CA ILE A 32 -16.16 2.22 -10.81
C ILE A 32 -15.13 1.49 -11.67
N THR A 33 -15.17 1.72 -12.98
CA THR A 33 -14.28 1.07 -13.95
C THR A 33 -13.24 2.01 -14.55
N ASP A 34 -13.44 3.33 -14.42
CA ASP A 34 -12.52 4.30 -15.00
C ASP A 34 -11.31 4.53 -14.08
N GLN A 35 -10.11 4.44 -14.67
CA GLN A 35 -8.84 4.53 -13.95
C GLN A 35 -8.68 5.85 -13.18
N ARG A 36 -9.30 6.93 -13.67
CA ARG A 36 -9.21 8.25 -13.04
C ARG A 36 -10.05 8.32 -11.76
N SER A 37 -11.26 7.78 -11.75
CA SER A 37 -12.07 7.70 -10.53
C SER A 37 -11.46 6.73 -9.53
N GLN A 38 -10.98 5.56 -9.97
CA GLN A 38 -10.26 4.63 -9.08
C GLN A 38 -9.05 5.30 -8.42
N PHE A 39 -8.27 6.06 -9.19
CA PHE A 39 -7.16 6.85 -8.68
C PHE A 39 -7.61 7.88 -7.63
N LEU A 40 -8.66 8.66 -7.91
CA LEU A 40 -9.15 9.69 -7.00
C LEU A 40 -9.68 9.09 -5.70
N GLU A 41 -10.50 8.05 -5.80
CA GLU A 41 -11.06 7.33 -4.65
C GLU A 41 -9.95 6.78 -3.73
N VAL A 42 -8.95 6.11 -4.30
CA VAL A 42 -7.77 5.66 -3.53
C VAL A 42 -7.00 6.85 -2.96
N ALA A 43 -6.75 7.91 -3.73
CA ALA A 43 -6.00 9.07 -3.27
C ALA A 43 -6.66 9.77 -2.06
N TYR A 44 -8.00 9.78 -2.01
CA TYR A 44 -8.76 10.29 -0.85
C TYR A 44 -8.75 9.35 0.34
N ALA A 45 -8.65 8.04 0.13
CA ALA A 45 -8.57 7.04 1.20
C ALA A 45 -7.19 6.95 1.87
N LEU A 46 -6.14 7.46 1.22
CA LEU A 46 -4.77 7.42 1.73
C LEU A 46 -4.50 8.52 2.78
N PRO A 47 -3.62 8.25 3.77
CA PRO A 47 -3.12 9.27 4.69
C PRO A 47 -2.51 10.48 3.95
N ASN A 48 -2.62 11.67 4.53
CA ASN A 48 -2.25 12.95 3.88
C ASN A 48 -0.78 12.98 3.39
N GLU A 49 0.11 12.34 4.15
CA GLU A 49 1.53 12.22 3.84
C GLU A 49 1.78 11.39 2.58
N VAL A 50 0.91 10.40 2.33
CA VAL A 50 0.97 9.51 1.17
C VAL A 50 0.31 10.18 -0.03
N SER A 51 -0.85 10.81 0.14
CA SER A 51 -1.58 11.47 -0.96
C SER A 51 -0.81 12.64 -1.57
N LYS A 52 -0.04 13.39 -0.79
CA LYS A 52 0.85 14.46 -1.30
C LYS A 52 1.89 13.97 -2.30
N CYS A 53 2.52 12.81 -2.05
CA CYS A 53 3.47 12.23 -3.00
C CYS A 53 2.78 11.79 -4.29
N VAL A 54 1.60 11.19 -4.14
CA VAL A 54 0.81 10.59 -5.23
C VAL A 54 0.29 11.66 -6.20
N ILE A 55 -0.26 12.74 -5.68
CA ILE A 55 -0.79 13.84 -6.49
C ILE A 55 0.32 14.51 -7.31
N VAL A 56 1.50 14.72 -6.73
CA VAL A 56 2.66 15.29 -7.45
C VAL A 56 3.13 14.38 -8.57
N GLN A 57 3.23 13.07 -8.33
CA GLN A 57 3.70 12.11 -9.32
C GLN A 57 2.74 11.98 -10.51
N VAL A 58 1.44 11.87 -10.24
CA VAL A 58 0.42 11.68 -11.28
C VAL A 58 0.08 12.98 -12.02
N SER A 59 0.20 14.15 -11.38
CA SER A 59 -0.02 15.44 -12.06
C SER A 59 1.13 15.83 -13.01
N SER A 60 2.30 15.23 -12.84
CA SER A 60 3.51 15.54 -13.64
C SER A 60 3.63 14.75 -14.94
N GLN A 61 2.79 13.73 -15.14
CA GLN A 61 2.81 12.86 -16.31
C GLN A 61 1.40 12.73 -16.88
N GLU A 62 1.23 12.80 -18.20
CA GLU A 62 0.02 12.29 -18.85
C GLU A 62 0.02 10.77 -18.74
N VAL A 63 -0.35 10.27 -17.57
CA VAL A 63 -0.37 8.84 -17.29
C VAL A 63 -1.65 8.25 -17.86
N SER A 64 -1.52 7.32 -18.81
CA SER A 64 -2.66 6.58 -19.38
C SER A 64 -3.35 5.68 -18.35
N ASP A 65 -2.64 5.27 -17.31
CA ASP A 65 -3.11 4.40 -16.22
C ASP A 65 -2.68 4.96 -14.83
N PRO A 66 -3.34 6.01 -14.34
CA PRO A 66 -2.97 6.68 -13.09
C PRO A 66 -3.13 5.78 -11.86
N TYR A 67 -4.12 4.89 -11.84
CA TYR A 67 -4.35 3.97 -10.72
C TYR A 67 -3.31 2.84 -10.70
N GLY A 68 -2.98 2.24 -11.85
CA GLY A 68 -1.92 1.23 -11.93
C GLY A 68 -0.56 1.76 -11.48
N VAL A 69 -0.20 2.99 -11.89
CA VAL A 69 1.04 3.64 -11.44
C VAL A 69 1.05 3.88 -9.93
N LEU A 70 -0.08 4.33 -9.37
CA LEU A 70 -0.23 4.52 -7.92
C LEU A 70 -0.07 3.20 -7.16
N LYS A 71 -0.79 2.15 -7.58
CA LYS A 71 -0.73 0.82 -6.96
C LYS A 71 0.69 0.28 -6.98
N ALA A 72 1.37 0.34 -8.12
CA ALA A 72 2.75 -0.10 -8.26
C ALA A 72 3.72 0.67 -7.35
N ALA A 73 3.56 1.99 -7.23
CA ALA A 73 4.40 2.81 -6.37
C ALA A 73 4.25 2.45 -4.88
N LEU A 74 3.01 2.21 -4.43
CA LEU A 74 2.72 1.86 -3.04
C LEU A 74 3.17 0.44 -2.69
N LEU A 75 2.94 -0.53 -3.56
CA LEU A 75 3.45 -1.90 -3.38
C LEU A 75 4.97 -1.92 -3.31
N LYS A 76 5.66 -1.22 -4.22
CA LYS A 76 7.13 -1.12 -4.22
C LYS A 76 7.66 -0.48 -2.93
N LYS A 77 7.00 0.54 -2.40
CA LYS A 77 7.38 1.17 -1.13
C LYS A 77 7.21 0.21 0.04
N ASN A 78 6.14 -0.59 0.06
CA ASN A 78 5.91 -1.63 1.05
C ASN A 78 7.04 -2.68 1.02
N ASP A 79 7.33 -3.24 -0.15
CA ASP A 79 8.41 -4.23 -0.33
C ASP A 79 9.76 -3.74 0.19
N LEU A 80 10.09 -2.47 -0.07
CA LEU A 80 11.33 -1.86 0.41
C LEU A 80 11.34 -1.74 1.94
N THR A 81 10.20 -1.41 2.55
CA THR A 81 10.05 -1.30 4.00
C THR A 81 10.18 -2.68 4.67
N ASP A 82 9.56 -3.70 4.10
CA ASP A 82 9.64 -5.07 4.64
C ASP A 82 11.04 -5.65 4.51
N ARG A 83 11.73 -5.40 3.38
CA ARG A 83 13.16 -5.74 3.23
C ARG A 83 14.04 -5.02 4.24
N GLN A 84 13.78 -3.75 4.53
CA GLN A 84 14.53 -3.00 5.55
C GLN A 84 14.33 -3.60 6.94
N ARG A 85 13.08 -3.87 7.33
CA ARG A 85 12.75 -4.53 8.61
C ARG A 85 13.37 -5.92 8.72
N LEU A 86 13.34 -6.70 7.65
CA LEU A 86 13.96 -8.02 7.59
C LEU A 86 15.49 -7.94 7.76
N ASN A 87 16.13 -6.97 7.09
CA ASN A 87 17.57 -6.75 7.23
C ASN A 87 17.97 -6.33 8.65
N GLU A 88 17.18 -5.47 9.30
CA GLU A 88 17.38 -5.09 10.71
C GLU A 88 17.22 -6.30 11.64
N LEU A 89 16.20 -7.14 11.41
CA LEU A 89 16.00 -8.38 12.15
C LEU A 89 17.23 -9.28 12.03
N PHE A 90 17.72 -9.56 10.82
CA PHE A 90 18.92 -10.38 10.62
C PHE A 90 20.15 -9.80 11.28
N ARG A 91 20.35 -8.47 11.24
CA ARG A 91 21.46 -7.82 11.95
C ARG A 91 21.32 -8.00 13.46
N SER A 92 20.11 -7.86 14.01
CA SER A 92 19.87 -8.05 15.46
C SER A 92 20.14 -9.48 15.91
N VAL A 93 19.77 -10.48 15.11
CA VAL A 93 20.02 -11.91 15.38
C VAL A 93 21.50 -12.25 15.30
N LYS A 94 22.23 -11.67 14.34
CA LYS A 94 23.68 -11.85 14.21
C LYS A 94 24.45 -11.24 15.39
N LEU A 95 23.90 -10.20 16.01
CA LEU A 95 24.55 -9.45 17.10
C LEU A 95 24.17 -9.95 18.51
N GLY A 96 22.98 -10.51 18.71
CA GLY A 96 22.55 -11.08 19.98
C GLY A 96 21.97 -12.46 19.75
N GLY A 97 22.54 -13.49 20.39
CA GLY A 97 22.18 -14.91 20.23
C GLY A 97 20.72 -15.23 20.61
N GLN A 98 19.76 -14.76 19.82
CA GLN A 98 18.35 -15.03 20.00
C GLN A 98 18.02 -16.45 19.55
N LEU A 99 17.11 -17.10 20.28
CA LEU A 99 16.54 -18.40 19.93
C LEU A 99 15.79 -18.33 18.58
N ALA A 100 15.92 -19.37 17.77
CA ALA A 100 15.29 -19.47 16.44
C ALA A 100 13.77 -19.21 16.46
N VAL A 101 13.07 -19.60 17.54
CA VAL A 101 11.62 -19.34 17.71
C VAL A 101 11.28 -17.85 17.77
N ASN A 102 12.12 -17.03 18.41
CA ASN A 102 11.90 -15.58 18.52
C ASN A 102 12.13 -14.88 17.18
N VAL A 103 13.05 -15.42 16.37
CA VAL A 103 13.32 -14.93 15.02
C VAL A 103 12.15 -15.22 14.09
N LEU A 104 11.62 -16.45 14.11
CA LEU A 104 10.46 -16.84 13.31
C LEU A 104 9.21 -16.04 13.67
N MET A 105 8.98 -15.75 14.94
CA MET A 105 7.84 -14.94 15.39
C MET A 105 7.92 -13.51 14.84
N ARG A 106 9.10 -12.88 14.90
CA ARG A 106 9.31 -11.53 14.33
C ARG A 106 9.28 -11.51 12.81
N MET A 107 9.77 -12.55 12.13
CA MET A 107 9.64 -12.66 10.66
C MET A 107 8.17 -12.66 10.24
N ARG A 108 7.30 -13.32 11.01
CA ARG A 108 5.87 -13.34 10.75
C ARG A 108 5.22 -11.97 10.89
N GLU A 109 5.66 -11.16 11.84
CA GLU A 109 5.21 -9.77 12.02
C GLU A 109 5.72 -8.81 10.94
N VAL A 110 6.79 -9.17 10.23
CA VAL A 110 7.37 -8.36 9.14
C VAL A 110 6.77 -8.72 7.77
N ILE A 111 6.24 -9.93 7.61
CA ILE A 111 5.74 -10.47 6.34
C ILE A 111 4.19 -10.57 6.31
N GLY A 112 3.50 -10.35 7.44
CA GLY A 112 2.03 -10.42 7.56
C GLY A 112 1.39 -9.05 7.80
#